data_AF-A0A1V4HXN1-F1
#
_entry.id   AF-A0A1V4HXN1-F1
#
_cell.length_a   1.000
_cell.length_b   1.000
_cell.length_c   1.000
_cell.angle_alpha   90.00
_cell.angle_beta   90.00
_cell.angle_gamma   90.00
#
_symmetry.space_group_name_H-M   'P 1'
#
loop_
_entity.id
_entity.type
_entity.pdbx_description
1 polymer ?
#
loop_
_entity_poly.entity_id
_entity_poly.type
_entity_poly.pdbx_seq_one_letter_code
_entity_poly.pdbx_strand_id
1 'polypeptide(L)'
;MAALVSPSRNASLWQRWRFHLSALMLIVPIVSAPAFFQADALFGGKKGLGERDIGEVVVGPWTARMAEFKLIEPEAEGRAGYTKSFVMALCPACVDQVKAAYLRVGKPRNVRTAGALFSGTPYRQFAEVRIPEKASADGMLWVTFEGWDGALYQTSIPIRTASPLTAAWLEKRGRI
;
A
#
# COMPACT_ATOMS: atom_id res chain seq x y z
N MET A 1 14.56 -11.91 69.26
CA MET A 1 14.14 -10.58 68.77
C MET A 1 14.37 -10.53 67.28
N ALA A 2 13.31 -10.60 66.46
CA ALA A 2 13.43 -10.50 65.01
C ALA A 2 13.23 -9.04 64.58
N ALA A 3 14.24 -8.44 63.96
CA ALA A 3 14.15 -7.09 63.44
C ALA A 3 13.28 -7.08 62.18
N LEU A 4 12.20 -6.30 62.20
CA LEU A 4 11.35 -6.08 61.03
C LEU A 4 12.11 -5.19 60.04
N VAL A 5 12.54 -5.78 58.93
CA VAL A 5 13.15 -5.04 57.81
C VAL A 5 12.05 -4.22 57.13
N SER A 6 12.09 -2.90 57.30
CA SER A 6 11.19 -1.99 56.58
C SER A 6 11.47 -2.06 55.07
N PRO A 7 10.45 -2.28 54.23
CA PRO A 7 10.64 -2.34 52.79
C PRO A 7 11.14 -0.99 52.26
N SER A 8 12.14 -1.03 51.38
CA SER A 8 12.70 0.18 50.77
C SER A 8 11.61 0.93 49.97
N ARG A 9 11.68 2.28 49.95
CA ARG A 9 10.71 3.12 49.22
C ARG A 9 10.54 2.69 47.75
N ASN A 10 11.60 2.20 47.13
CA ASN A 10 11.60 1.73 45.74
C ASN A 10 10.78 0.44 45.56
N ALA A 11 10.84 -0.47 46.53
CA ALA A 11 10.00 -1.66 46.50
C ALA A 11 8.52 -1.27 46.59
N SER A 12 8.15 -0.37 47.51
CA SER A 12 6.78 0.16 47.65
C SER A 12 6.27 0.86 46.38
N LEU A 13 7.08 1.71 45.77
CA LEU A 13 6.75 2.38 44.50
C LEU A 13 6.55 1.38 43.35
N TRP A 14 7.41 0.37 43.23
CA TRP A 14 7.27 -0.71 42.25
C TRP A 14 5.98 -1.52 42.45
N GLN A 15 5.63 -1.83 43.70
CA GLN A 15 4.40 -2.57 43.99
C GLN A 15 3.13 -1.79 43.62
N ARG A 16 3.18 -0.46 43.69
CA ARG A 16 2.07 0.42 43.28
C ARG A 16 1.99 0.56 41.76
N TRP A 17 3.14 0.68 41.09
CA TRP A 17 3.20 0.89 39.65
C TRP A 17 2.95 -0.38 38.81
N ARG A 18 3.26 -1.58 39.33
CA ARG A 18 2.99 -2.84 38.58
C ARG A 18 1.52 -3.06 38.23
N PHE A 19 0.61 -2.56 39.07
CA PHE A 19 -0.83 -2.67 38.82
C PHE A 19 -1.24 -1.81 37.62
N HIS A 20 -0.70 -0.59 37.51
CA HIS A 20 -0.92 0.29 36.36
C HIS A 20 -0.30 -0.27 35.07
N LEU A 21 0.86 -0.93 35.15
CA LEU A 21 1.45 -1.67 34.02
C LEU A 21 0.55 -2.81 33.54
N SER A 22 -0.11 -3.51 34.47
CA SER A 22 -1.06 -4.59 34.15
C SER A 22 -2.32 -4.03 33.46
N ALA A 23 -2.82 -2.88 33.92
CA ALA A 23 -3.91 -2.17 33.27
C ALA A 23 -3.54 -1.71 31.85
N LEU A 24 -2.30 -1.28 31.64
CA LEU A 24 -1.81 -0.85 30.32
C LEU A 24 -1.83 -2.00 29.29
N MET A 25 -1.54 -3.24 29.71
CA MET A 25 -1.68 -4.43 28.84
C MET A 25 -3.12 -4.64 28.33
N LEU A 26 -4.13 -4.24 29.09
CA LEU A 26 -5.53 -4.32 28.67
C LEU A 26 -5.96 -3.11 27.84
N ILE A 27 -5.45 -1.92 28.15
CA ILE A 27 -5.82 -0.69 27.46
C ILE A 27 -5.25 -0.65 26.03
N VAL A 28 -4.00 -1.08 25.83
CA VAL A 28 -3.34 -1.07 24.51
C VAL A 28 -4.17 -1.75 23.41
N PRO A 29 -4.61 -3.03 23.56
CA PRO A 29 -5.40 -3.68 22.52
C PRO A 29 -6.73 -2.97 22.29
N ILE A 30 -7.40 -2.49 23.34
CA ILE A 30 -8.68 -1.77 23.24
C ILE A 30 -8.53 -0.48 22.43
N VAL A 31 -7.51 0.31 22.71
CA VAL A 31 -7.24 1.57 22.00
C VAL A 31 -6.82 1.31 20.54
N SER A 32 -6.06 0.24 20.29
CA SER A 32 -5.64 -0.13 18.92
C SER A 32 -6.71 -0.86 18.10
N ALA A 33 -7.73 -1.42 18.74
CA ALA A 33 -8.73 -2.26 18.09
C ALA A 33 -9.43 -1.59 16.89
N PRO A 34 -9.86 -0.32 16.98
CA PRO A 34 -10.47 0.35 15.83
C PRO A 34 -9.53 0.39 14.62
N ALA A 35 -8.27 0.81 14.80
CA ALA A 35 -7.30 0.86 13.70
C ALA A 35 -7.06 -0.53 13.09
N PHE A 36 -6.95 -1.55 13.93
CA PHE A 36 -6.79 -2.94 13.50
C PHE A 36 -7.97 -3.40 12.61
N PHE A 37 -9.21 -3.23 13.07
CA PHE A 37 -10.39 -3.65 12.29
C PHE A 37 -10.58 -2.83 11.01
N GLN A 38 -10.19 -1.56 11.02
CA GLN A 38 -10.23 -0.71 9.83
C GLN A 38 -9.21 -1.15 8.78
N ALA A 39 -8.03 -1.63 9.21
CA ALA A 39 -7.02 -2.22 8.34
C ALA A 39 -7.49 -3.59 7.83
N ASP A 40 -7.99 -4.48 8.70
CA ASP A 40 -8.52 -5.79 8.31
C ASP A 40 -9.65 -5.67 7.26
N ALA A 41 -10.59 -4.74 7.47
CA ALA A 41 -11.65 -4.46 6.50
C ALA A 41 -11.11 -3.93 5.15
N LEU A 42 -10.00 -3.17 5.17
CA LEU A 42 -9.33 -2.73 3.95
C LEU A 42 -8.65 -3.91 3.25
N PHE A 43 -7.86 -4.71 3.94
CA PHE A 43 -7.17 -5.88 3.35
C PHE A 43 -8.17 -6.90 2.81
N GLY A 44 -9.23 -7.20 3.57
CA GLY A 44 -10.32 -8.09 3.17
C GLY A 44 -11.27 -7.53 2.10
N GLY A 45 -11.07 -6.29 1.65
CA GLY A 45 -11.85 -5.68 0.56
C GLY A 45 -13.26 -5.23 0.91
N LYS A 46 -13.65 -5.30 2.18
CA LYS A 46 -14.94 -4.78 2.68
C LYS A 46 -15.06 -3.26 2.53
N LYS A 47 -13.93 -2.57 2.34
CA LYS A 47 -13.84 -1.12 2.05
C LYS A 47 -13.61 -0.79 0.57
N GLY A 48 -13.77 -1.76 -0.33
CA GLY A 48 -13.43 -1.59 -1.75
C GLY A 48 -11.98 -1.95 -2.06
N LEU A 49 -11.47 -1.45 -3.19
CA LEU A 49 -10.14 -1.83 -3.70
C LEU A 49 -8.98 -1.16 -2.94
N GLY A 50 -9.19 0.04 -2.41
CA GLY A 50 -8.18 0.80 -1.68
C GLY A 50 -8.80 2.00 -0.99
N GLU A 51 -7.99 2.76 -0.27
CA GLU A 51 -8.44 3.99 0.39
C GLU A 51 -8.79 5.11 -0.59
N ARG A 52 -8.26 5.06 -1.83
CA ARG A 52 -8.60 6.03 -2.87
C ARG A 52 -8.83 5.35 -4.21
N ASP A 53 -10.04 5.51 -4.72
CA ASP A 53 -10.40 5.03 -6.04
C ASP A 53 -9.77 5.93 -7.12
N ILE A 54 -9.11 5.29 -8.10
CA ILE A 54 -8.59 5.95 -9.30
C ILE A 54 -9.68 5.93 -10.38
N GLY A 55 -10.60 4.95 -10.32
CA GLY A 55 -11.66 4.73 -11.30
C GLY A 55 -11.31 3.63 -12.29
N GLU A 56 -12.08 3.59 -13.37
CA GLU A 56 -11.90 2.64 -14.46
C GLU A 56 -10.80 3.10 -15.43
N VAL A 57 -9.95 2.17 -15.83
CA VAL A 57 -8.81 2.37 -16.69
C VAL A 57 -8.96 1.45 -17.90
N VAL A 58 -8.97 2.04 -19.08
CA VAL A 58 -9.06 1.32 -20.35
C VAL A 58 -7.65 1.04 -20.87
N VAL A 59 -7.36 -0.24 -21.12
CA VAL A 59 -6.07 -0.75 -21.59
C VAL A 59 -6.30 -1.58 -22.85
N GLY A 60 -6.34 -0.91 -24.00
CA GLY A 60 -6.70 -1.56 -25.26
C GLY A 60 -8.14 -2.06 -25.25
N PRO A 61 -8.42 -3.36 -25.50
CA PRO A 61 -9.77 -3.92 -25.46
C PRO A 61 -10.27 -4.24 -24.05
N TRP A 62 -9.40 -4.16 -23.04
CA TRP A 62 -9.72 -4.53 -21.66
C TRP A 62 -9.90 -3.31 -20.78
N THR A 63 -10.68 -3.48 -19.72
CA THR A 63 -10.82 -2.47 -18.67
C THR A 63 -10.52 -3.06 -17.30
N ALA A 64 -10.08 -2.20 -16.38
CA ALA A 64 -9.90 -2.55 -15.00
C ALA A 64 -10.16 -1.36 -14.10
N ARG A 65 -10.70 -1.62 -12.90
CA ARG A 65 -10.83 -0.60 -11.87
C ARG A 65 -9.56 -0.59 -11.03
N MET A 66 -9.00 0.58 -10.79
CA MET A 66 -7.76 0.73 -10.02
C MET A 66 -7.97 1.61 -8.80
N ALA A 67 -7.18 1.36 -7.76
CA ALA A 67 -7.16 2.15 -6.55
C ALA A 67 -5.75 2.27 -5.98
N GLU A 68 -5.49 3.37 -5.31
CA GLU A 68 -4.36 3.52 -4.39
C GLU A 68 -4.72 2.80 -3.09
N PHE A 69 -3.87 1.86 -2.66
CA PHE A 69 -4.24 0.98 -1.56
C PHE A 69 -4.34 1.72 -0.23
N LYS A 70 -3.31 2.53 0.10
CA LYS A 70 -3.21 3.33 1.31
C LYS A 70 -2.85 4.78 0.99
N LEU A 71 -3.45 5.73 1.69
CA LEU A 71 -3.19 7.17 1.64
C LEU A 71 -2.01 7.57 2.55
N ILE A 72 -0.84 7.04 2.23
CA ILE A 72 0.43 7.38 2.89
C ILE A 72 1.49 7.79 1.87
N GLU A 73 2.58 8.43 2.30
CA GLU A 73 3.75 8.64 1.43
C GLU A 73 4.36 7.28 1.01
N PRO A 74 5.15 7.21 -0.08
CA PRO A 74 5.84 5.98 -0.46
C PRO A 74 6.61 5.36 0.71
N GLU A 75 6.43 4.04 0.90
CA GLU A 75 7.02 3.29 2.00
C GLU A 75 8.50 3.01 1.72
N ALA A 76 9.35 3.10 2.74
CA ALA A 76 10.79 2.87 2.60
C ALA A 76 11.12 1.38 2.80
N GLU A 77 11.53 0.71 1.73
CA GLU A 77 11.88 -0.72 1.69
C GLU A 77 13.40 -0.94 1.84
N GLY A 78 14.05 -0.09 2.64
CA GLY A 78 15.49 -0.11 2.85
C GLY A 78 16.28 0.02 1.53
N ARG A 79 17.13 -0.95 1.21
CA ARG A 79 17.95 -0.95 -0.02
C ARG A 79 17.13 -1.09 -1.30
N ALA A 80 15.89 -1.54 -1.21
CA ALA A 80 15.00 -1.62 -2.38
C ALA A 80 14.41 -0.25 -2.77
N GLY A 81 14.68 0.81 -2.01
CA GLY A 81 14.19 2.15 -2.29
C GLY A 81 12.78 2.37 -1.77
N TYR A 82 12.00 3.20 -2.46
CA TYR A 82 10.64 3.53 -2.07
C TYR A 82 9.61 2.79 -2.93
N THR A 83 8.53 2.32 -2.31
CA THR A 83 7.44 1.62 -2.99
C THR A 83 6.11 2.27 -2.70
N LYS A 84 5.14 2.03 -3.59
CA LYS A 84 3.76 2.46 -3.42
C LYS A 84 2.81 1.37 -3.88
N SER A 85 1.85 1.01 -3.02
CA SER A 85 0.93 -0.09 -3.28
C SER A 85 -0.33 0.37 -4.02
N PHE A 86 -0.66 -0.35 -5.08
CA PHE A 86 -1.88 -0.18 -5.87
C PHE A 86 -2.65 -1.49 -5.92
N VAL A 87 -3.97 -1.38 -6.06
CA VAL A 87 -4.87 -2.52 -6.23
C VAL A 87 -5.66 -2.36 -7.51
N MET A 88 -5.94 -3.47 -8.17
CA MET A 88 -6.73 -3.50 -9.40
C MET A 88 -7.76 -4.63 -9.36
N ALA A 89 -8.89 -4.42 -10.04
CA ALA A 89 -9.86 -5.46 -10.39
C ALA A 89 -10.09 -5.44 -11.90
N LEU A 90 -9.89 -6.58 -12.56
CA LEU A 90 -10.22 -6.73 -13.97
C LEU A 90 -11.73 -6.69 -14.19
N CYS A 91 -12.15 -6.25 -15.38
CA CYS A 91 -13.54 -6.42 -15.81
C CYS A 91 -13.91 -7.92 -15.84
N PRO A 92 -15.16 -8.31 -15.53
CA PRO A 92 -15.54 -9.72 -15.51
C PRO A 92 -15.27 -10.47 -16.83
N ALA A 93 -15.48 -9.80 -17.98
CA ALA A 93 -15.21 -10.38 -19.30
C ALA A 93 -13.71 -10.47 -19.66
N CYS A 94 -12.86 -9.74 -18.93
CA CYS A 94 -11.42 -9.64 -19.19
C CYS A 94 -10.62 -10.76 -18.51
N VAL A 95 -11.20 -11.41 -17.49
CA VAL A 95 -10.49 -12.35 -16.59
C VAL A 95 -9.82 -13.50 -17.35
N ASP A 96 -10.51 -14.08 -18.33
CA ASP A 96 -10.00 -15.21 -19.11
C ASP A 96 -9.11 -14.78 -20.29
N GLN A 97 -9.03 -13.48 -20.56
CA GLN A 97 -8.29 -12.92 -21.71
C GLN A 97 -6.93 -12.36 -21.28
N VAL A 98 -6.87 -11.73 -20.10
CA VAL A 98 -5.67 -11.10 -19.56
C VAL A 98 -4.83 -12.16 -18.83
N LYS A 99 -3.61 -12.39 -19.33
CA LYS A 99 -2.62 -13.26 -18.72
C LYS A 99 -1.90 -12.57 -17.56
N ALA A 100 -1.51 -11.32 -17.74
CA ALA A 100 -0.78 -10.55 -16.73
C ALA A 100 -1.02 -9.04 -16.88
N ALA A 101 -0.97 -8.34 -15.75
CA ALA A 101 -1.05 -6.89 -15.70
C ALA A 101 0.13 -6.33 -14.90
N TYR A 102 0.72 -5.24 -15.39
CA TYR A 102 1.90 -4.63 -14.81
C TYR A 102 1.72 -3.14 -14.60
N LEU A 103 2.45 -2.59 -13.63
CA LEU A 103 2.40 -1.20 -13.25
C LEU A 103 3.79 -0.61 -13.03
N ARG A 104 4.05 0.57 -13.61
CA ARG A 104 5.35 1.24 -13.53
C ARG A 104 5.25 2.75 -13.50
N VAL A 105 6.15 3.39 -12.76
CA VAL A 105 6.43 4.83 -12.93
C VAL A 105 7.32 5.06 -14.17
N GLY A 106 6.79 5.83 -15.13
CA GLY A 106 7.42 6.11 -16.41
C GLY A 106 7.21 5.02 -17.47
N LYS A 107 7.36 5.40 -18.75
CA LYS A 107 7.05 4.52 -19.88
C LYS A 107 7.97 3.30 -19.92
N PRO A 108 7.44 2.07 -19.92
CA PRO A 108 8.26 0.87 -20.10
C PRO A 108 8.76 0.78 -21.55
N ARG A 109 9.96 0.21 -21.75
CA ARG A 109 10.57 0.03 -23.08
C ARG A 109 10.10 -1.26 -23.77
N ASN A 110 9.75 -2.26 -22.96
CA ASN A 110 9.28 -3.58 -23.36
C ASN A 110 8.60 -4.25 -22.16
N VAL A 111 7.97 -5.41 -22.36
CA VAL A 111 7.23 -6.12 -21.31
C VAL A 111 8.11 -6.53 -20.12
N ARG A 112 9.39 -6.87 -20.35
CA ARG A 112 10.34 -7.22 -19.26
C ARG A 112 10.65 -6.03 -18.34
N THR A 113 10.35 -4.82 -18.81
CA THR A 113 10.51 -3.58 -18.05
C THR A 113 9.17 -2.97 -17.61
N ALA A 114 8.05 -3.71 -17.74
CA ALA A 114 6.70 -3.22 -17.46
C ALA A 114 6.42 -2.92 -15.98
N GLY A 115 7.33 -3.29 -15.07
CA GLY A 115 7.31 -2.89 -13.67
C GLY A 115 6.80 -3.98 -12.75
N ALA A 116 6.06 -3.57 -11.72
CA ALA A 116 5.48 -4.46 -10.73
C ALA A 116 4.33 -5.26 -11.34
N LEU A 117 4.31 -6.57 -11.10
CA LEU A 117 3.23 -7.45 -11.50
C LEU A 117 2.05 -7.31 -10.53
N PHE A 118 0.85 -7.17 -11.06
CA PHE A 118 -0.38 -7.32 -10.28
C PHE A 118 -0.61 -8.80 -9.99
N SER A 119 -0.69 -9.14 -8.69
CA SER A 119 -0.82 -10.51 -8.21
C SER A 119 -2.01 -10.67 -7.25
N GLY A 120 -2.67 -11.82 -7.27
CA GLY A 120 -3.88 -12.08 -6.49
C GLY A 120 -5.02 -12.62 -7.35
N THR A 121 -6.24 -12.55 -6.86
CA THR A 121 -7.41 -12.98 -7.63
C THR A 121 -7.73 -11.94 -8.72
N PRO A 122 -8.34 -12.31 -9.86
CA PRO A 122 -8.63 -11.36 -10.95
C PRO A 122 -9.45 -10.12 -10.54
N TYR A 123 -10.24 -10.24 -9.48
CA TYR A 123 -11.08 -9.17 -8.94
C TYR A 123 -10.39 -8.33 -7.85
N ARG A 124 -9.17 -8.70 -7.45
CA ARG A 124 -8.38 -7.99 -6.43
C ARG A 124 -6.91 -8.39 -6.52
N GLN A 125 -6.18 -7.68 -7.35
CA GLN A 125 -4.74 -7.87 -7.56
C GLN A 125 -3.95 -6.73 -6.95
N PHE A 126 -2.83 -7.03 -6.32
CA PHE A 126 -1.94 -6.08 -5.66
C PHE A 126 -0.63 -5.94 -6.44
N ALA A 127 -0.14 -4.71 -6.53
CA ALA A 127 1.19 -4.41 -7.04
C ALA A 127 1.88 -3.38 -6.13
N GLU A 128 3.11 -3.68 -5.72
CA GLU A 128 4.00 -2.73 -5.06
C GLU A 128 4.93 -2.11 -6.09
N VAL A 129 4.64 -0.87 -6.47
CA VAL A 129 5.36 -0.17 -7.53
C VAL A 129 6.54 0.57 -6.93
N ARG A 130 7.75 0.27 -7.41
CA ARG A 130 8.93 1.08 -7.08
C ARG A 130 8.76 2.51 -7.59
N ILE A 131 8.99 3.48 -6.72
CA ILE A 131 9.05 4.91 -7.04
C ILE A 131 10.53 5.28 -7.28
N PRO A 132 10.94 5.55 -8.53
CA PRO A 132 12.32 5.92 -8.83
C PRO A 132 12.71 7.24 -8.16
N GLU A 133 13.97 7.36 -7.75
CA GLU A 133 14.49 8.60 -7.12
C GLU A 133 14.35 9.83 -8.02
N LYS A 134 14.48 9.64 -9.35
CA LYS A 134 14.36 10.70 -10.35
C LYS A 134 12.94 10.84 -10.91
N ALA A 135 11.93 10.25 -10.27
CA ALA A 135 10.55 10.41 -10.70
C ALA A 135 10.09 11.87 -10.51
N SER A 136 9.30 12.37 -11.45
CA SER A 136 8.66 13.67 -11.35
C SER A 136 7.26 13.54 -10.76
N ALA A 137 6.82 14.53 -9.99
CA ALA A 137 5.43 14.64 -9.53
C ALA A 137 4.44 14.75 -10.70
N ASP A 138 4.86 15.33 -11.83
CA ASP A 138 4.10 15.41 -13.09
C ASP A 138 4.32 14.17 -13.98
N GLY A 139 4.96 13.13 -13.46
CA GLY A 139 5.19 11.88 -14.14
C GLY A 139 3.91 11.08 -14.37
N MET A 140 4.06 10.02 -15.16
CA MET A 140 2.97 9.11 -15.52
C MET A 140 3.19 7.72 -14.93
N LEU A 141 2.11 7.12 -14.45
CA LEU A 141 2.00 5.73 -14.09
C LEU A 141 1.52 4.95 -15.31
N TRP A 142 2.30 3.99 -15.78
CA TRP A 142 2.02 3.18 -16.95
C TRP A 142 1.46 1.84 -16.54
N VAL A 143 0.27 1.52 -17.07
CA VAL A 143 -0.40 0.23 -16.91
C VAL A 143 -0.20 -0.56 -18.20
N THR A 144 0.27 -1.80 -18.09
CA THR A 144 0.50 -2.69 -19.24
C THR A 144 -0.26 -4.00 -19.04
N PHE A 145 -1.11 -4.38 -19.99
CA PHE A 145 -1.78 -5.68 -19.99
C PHE A 145 -1.21 -6.58 -21.09
N GLU A 146 -1.00 -7.84 -20.74
CA GLU A 146 -0.60 -8.93 -21.60
C GLU A 146 -1.74 -9.93 -21.72
N GLY A 147 -2.19 -10.19 -22.94
CA GLY A 147 -3.19 -11.21 -23.25
C GLY A 147 -2.60 -12.61 -23.34
N TRP A 148 -3.44 -13.64 -23.21
CA TRP A 148 -3.04 -15.03 -23.46
C TRP A 148 -2.62 -15.30 -24.92
N ASP A 149 -3.11 -14.49 -25.85
CA ASP A 149 -2.72 -14.45 -27.26
C ASP A 149 -1.37 -13.75 -27.50
N GLY A 150 -0.75 -13.19 -26.47
CA GLY A 150 0.49 -12.42 -26.54
C GLY A 150 0.31 -10.95 -26.93
N ALA A 151 -0.94 -10.47 -27.08
CA ALA A 151 -1.20 -9.06 -27.34
C ALA A 151 -0.79 -8.19 -26.14
N LEU A 152 -0.19 -7.03 -26.41
CA LEU A 152 0.27 -6.09 -25.40
C LEU A 152 -0.38 -4.73 -25.60
N TYR A 153 -1.08 -4.26 -24.57
CA TYR A 153 -1.70 -2.94 -24.55
C TYR A 153 -1.21 -2.12 -23.36
N GLN A 154 -1.09 -0.81 -23.55
CA GLN A 154 -0.58 0.10 -22.54
C GLN A 154 -1.42 1.37 -22.48
N THR A 155 -1.57 1.90 -21.28
CA THR A 155 -2.12 3.23 -21.03
C THR A 155 -1.35 3.92 -19.92
N SER A 156 -1.59 5.21 -19.73
CA SER A 156 -0.91 6.02 -18.74
C SER A 156 -1.88 6.86 -17.91
N ILE A 157 -1.61 6.98 -16.62
CA ILE A 157 -2.38 7.75 -15.65
C ILE A 157 -1.42 8.75 -14.99
N PRO A 158 -1.75 10.05 -14.89
CA PRO A 158 -0.90 11.00 -14.17
C PRO A 158 -0.70 10.59 -12.71
N ILE A 159 0.52 10.71 -12.18
CA ILE A 159 0.82 10.38 -10.78
C ILE A 159 -0.01 11.24 -9.83
N ARG A 160 -0.19 12.54 -10.13
CA ARG A 160 -1.08 13.43 -9.36
C ARG A 160 -2.50 12.90 -9.27
N THR A 161 -3.00 12.31 -10.35
CA THR A 161 -4.34 11.73 -10.39
C THR A 161 -4.38 10.37 -9.72
N ALA A 162 -3.33 9.56 -9.80
CA ALA A 162 -3.30 8.19 -9.25
C ALA A 162 -2.94 8.14 -7.75
N SER A 163 -2.03 9.00 -7.30
CA SER A 163 -1.59 9.11 -5.90
C SER A 163 -1.10 10.55 -5.59
N PRO A 164 -2.01 11.43 -5.15
CA PRO A 164 -1.67 12.81 -4.81
C PRO A 164 -0.58 12.94 -3.74
N LEU A 165 -0.58 12.04 -2.75
CA LEU A 165 0.44 12.04 -1.69
C LEU A 165 1.81 11.65 -2.21
N THR A 166 1.89 10.71 -3.16
CA THR A 166 3.16 10.40 -3.84
C THR A 166 3.65 11.60 -4.66
N ALA A 167 2.75 12.29 -5.37
CA ALA A 167 3.13 13.50 -6.10
C ALA A 167 3.67 14.59 -5.17
N ALA A 168 2.97 14.87 -4.06
CA ALA A 168 3.43 15.85 -3.06
C ALA A 168 4.78 15.45 -2.43
N TRP A 169 5.00 14.16 -2.16
CA TRP A 169 6.27 13.66 -1.66
C TRP A 169 7.41 13.81 -2.68
N LEU A 170 7.14 13.58 -3.97
CA LEU A 170 8.11 13.80 -5.06
C LEU A 170 8.48 15.28 -5.18
N GLU A 171 7.52 16.20 -5.05
CA GLU A 171 7.78 17.64 -5.05
C GLU A 171 8.70 18.08 -3.90
N LYS A 172 8.48 17.54 -2.70
CA LYS A 172 9.35 17.83 -1.55
C LYS A 172 10.80 17.41 -1.82
N ARG A 173 10.99 16.27 -2.51
CA ARG A 173 12.32 15.72 -2.82
C ARG A 173 13.02 16.41 -3.97
N GLY A 174 12.29 16.83 -5.00
CA GLY A 174 12.86 17.55 -6.15
C GLY A 174 13.33 18.98 -5.85
N ARG A 175 13.03 19.49 -4.66
CA ARG A 175 13.51 20.79 -4.15
C ARG A 175 14.85 20.69 -3.39
N ILE A 176 15.36 19.49 -3.19
CA ILE A 176 16.64 19.19 -2.51
C ILE A 176 17.67 18.85 -3.58
#